data_AF-A0A660Q1J2-F1
#
_entry.id   AF-A0A660Q1J2-F1
#
_cell.length_a   1.000
_cell.length_b   1.000
_cell.length_c   1.000
_cell.angle_alpha   90.00
_cell.angle_beta   90.00
_cell.angle_gamma   90.00
#
_symmetry.space_group_name_H-M   'P 1'
#
loop_
_entity.id
_entity.type
_entity.pdbx_description
1 polymer ?
#
loop_
_entity_poly.entity_id
_entity_poly.type
_entity_poly.pdbx_seq_one_letter_code
_entity_poly.pdbx_strand_id
1 'polypeptide(L)' 'MDEKLLTAKELAVELGVKLSTVYYWTHIGYVPTVKMGRLLRFRRSSIYKWLERKESKGRVSQRIRH' A
#
# COMPACT_ATOMS: atom_id res chain seq x y z
N MET A 1 -20.43 -3.93 -8.05
CA MET A 1 -19.44 -3.30 -8.95
C MET A 1 -18.14 -4.05 -8.76
N ASP A 2 -17.61 -4.64 -9.83
CA ASP A 2 -16.44 -5.51 -9.79
C ASP A 2 -15.18 -4.69 -9.43
N GLU A 3 -14.62 -4.90 -8.24
CA GLU A 3 -13.43 -4.16 -7.81
C GLU A 3 -12.20 -4.80 -8.47
N LYS A 4 -11.65 -4.14 -9.49
CA LYS A 4 -10.45 -4.59 -10.21
C LYS A 4 -9.30 -4.87 -9.24
N LEU A 5 -8.73 -6.06 -9.37
CA LEU A 5 -7.56 -6.50 -8.63
C LEU A 5 -6.27 -6.08 -9.35
N LEU A 6 -5.48 -5.23 -8.69
CA LEU A 6 -4.18 -4.77 -9.17
C LEU A 6 -3.15 -5.89 -9.08
N THR A 7 -2.22 -5.90 -10.02
CA THR A 7 -0.97 -6.67 -9.94
C THR A 7 0.08 -5.93 -9.10
N ALA A 8 1.15 -6.61 -8.72
CA ALA A 8 2.27 -5.97 -8.01
C ALA A 8 2.88 -4.81 -8.81
N LYS A 9 2.90 -4.92 -10.15
CA LYS A 9 3.41 -3.87 -11.05
C LYS A 9 2.50 -2.64 -11.06
N GLU A 10 1.18 -2.84 -11.18
CA GLU A 10 0.22 -1.73 -11.13
C GLU A 10 0.23 -1.05 -9.76
N LEU A 11 0.32 -1.83 -8.67
CA LEU A 11 0.44 -1.28 -7.32
C LEU A 11 1.72 -0.45 -7.14
N ALA A 12 2.84 -0.90 -7.71
CA ALA A 12 4.10 -0.17 -7.66
C ALA A 12 4.00 1.20 -8.37
N VAL A 13 3.36 1.23 -9.53
CA VAL A 13 3.10 2.47 -10.29
C VAL A 13 2.17 3.40 -9.51
N GLU A 14 1.07 2.86 -8.96
CA GLU A 14 0.08 3.63 -8.20
C GLU A 14 0.67 4.26 -6.93
N LEU A 15 1.54 3.53 -6.21
CA LEU A 15 2.19 4.04 -5.00
C LEU A 15 3.48 4.81 -5.28
N GLY A 16 3.95 4.86 -6.53
CA GLY A 16 5.21 5.50 -6.89
C GLY A 16 6.45 4.83 -6.30
N VAL A 17 6.39 3.51 -6.02
CA VAL A 17 7.50 2.75 -5.42
C VAL A 17 8.09 1.74 -6.41
N LYS A 18 9.28 1.21 -6.11
CA LYS A 18 9.87 0.14 -6.91
C LYS A 18 9.07 -1.16 -6.76
N LEU A 19 8.97 -1.94 -7.83
CA LEU A 19 8.32 -3.25 -7.81
C LEU A 19 8.95 -4.21 -6.77
N SER A 20 10.28 -4.14 -6.60
CA SER A 20 10.99 -4.89 -5.56
C SER A 20 10.51 -4.55 -4.14
N THR A 21 10.18 -3.28 -3.88
CA THR A 21 9.61 -2.84 -2.60
C THR A 21 8.24 -3.48 -2.35
N VAL A 22 7.40 -3.56 -3.39
CA VAL A 22 6.08 -4.21 -3.29
C VAL A 22 6.22 -5.71 -2.98
N TYR A 23 7.14 -6.39 -3.66
CA TYR A 23 7.43 -7.81 -3.37
C TYR A 23 7.96 -8.00 -1.96
N TYR A 24 8.88 -7.14 -1.52
CA TYR A 24 9.38 -7.16 -0.15
C TYR A 24 8.25 -6.99 0.85
N TRP A 25 7.41 -5.96 0.71
CA TRP A 25 6.25 -5.75 1.57
C TRP A 25 5.28 -6.93 1.57
N THR A 26 5.08 -7.58 0.43
CA THR A 26 4.25 -8.77 0.35
C THR A 26 4.88 -9.95 1.09
N HIS A 27 6.20 -10.14 0.94
CA HIS A 27 6.94 -11.21 1.60
C HIS A 27 6.90 -11.08 3.13
N ILE A 28 7.03 -9.86 3.66
CA ILE A 28 6.96 -9.59 5.10
C ILE A 28 5.53 -9.38 5.63
N GLY A 29 4.49 -9.51 4.77
CA GLY A 29 3.09 -9.33 5.17
C GLY A 29 2.71 -7.89 5.55
N TYR A 30 3.46 -6.89 5.07
CA TYR A 30 3.29 -5.48 5.42
C TYR A 30 2.11 -4.80 4.71
N VAL A 31 1.79 -5.25 3.49
CA VAL A 31 0.67 -4.73 2.69
C VAL A 31 -0.46 -5.77 2.55
N PRO A 32 -1.73 -5.33 2.47
CA PRO A 32 -2.85 -6.23 2.21
C PRO A 32 -2.73 -6.92 0.85
N THR A 33 -2.65 -8.25 0.83
CA THR A 33 -2.52 -9.04 -0.40
C THR A 33 -3.60 -10.12 -0.50
N VAL A 34 -4.08 -10.37 -1.71
CA VAL A 34 -4.97 -11.48 -2.05
C VAL A 34 -4.15 -12.53 -2.80
N LYS A 35 -3.95 -13.69 -2.18
CA LYS A 35 -3.30 -14.83 -2.84
C LYS A 35 -4.32 -15.58 -3.69
N MET A 36 -4.04 -15.69 -4.98
CA MET A 36 -4.78 -16.52 -5.94
C MET A 36 -3.81 -17.53 -6.55
N GLY A 37 -3.55 -18.62 -5.82
CA GLY A 37 -2.54 -19.60 -6.19
C GLY A 37 -1.14 -19.00 -6.22
N ARG A 38 -0.49 -19.04 -7.40
CA ARG A 38 0.84 -18.45 -7.62
C ARG A 38 0.80 -16.93 -7.88
N LEU A 39 -0.38 -16.37 -8.09
CA LEU A 39 -0.57 -14.96 -8.40
C LEU A 39 -0.89 -14.16 -7.15
N LEU A 40 -0.26 -13.00 -7.03
CA LEU A 40 -0.53 -12.01 -6.01
C LEU A 40 -1.37 -10.89 -6.62
N ARG A 41 -2.48 -10.58 -5.95
CA ARG A 41 -3.43 -9.55 -6.35
C ARG A 41 -3.68 -8.59 -5.20
N PHE A 42 -3.99 -7.35 -5.53
CA PHE A 42 -4.18 -6.29 -4.55
C PHE A 42 -5.51 -5.60 -4.81
N ARG A 43 -6.39 -5.59 -3.82
CA ARG A 43 -7.63 -4.82 -3.87
C ARG A 43 -7.27 -3.35 -3.72
N ARG A 44 -7.59 -2.54 -4.73
CA ARG A 44 -7.32 -1.10 -4.72
C ARG A 44 -7.88 -0.47 -3.44
N SER A 45 -9.14 -0.73 -3.09
CA SER A 45 -9.78 -0.19 -1.88
C SER A 45 -9.06 -0.60 -0.59
N SER A 46 -8.56 -1.84 -0.51
CA SER A 46 -7.83 -2.32 0.66
C SER A 46 -6.48 -1.63 0.83
N ILE A 47 -5.78 -1.33 -0.28
CA ILE A 47 -4.51 -0.61 -0.28
C ILE A 47 -4.72 0.83 0.18
N TYR A 48 -5.70 1.55 -0.38
CA TYR A 48 -5.99 2.93 0.05
C TYR A 48 -6.35 2.98 1.54
N LYS A 49 -7.23 2.10 2.02
CA LYS A 49 -7.55 2.02 3.46
C LYS A 49 -6.34 1.71 4.32
N TRP A 50 -5.39 0.91 3.82
CA TRP A 50 -4.14 0.65 4.53
C TRP A 50 -3.25 1.89 4.54
N LEU A 51 -3.19 2.65 3.44
CA LEU A 51 -2.45 3.89 3.34
C LEU A 51 -3.02 4.93 4.32
N GLU A 52 -4.34 5.12 4.34
CA GLU A 52 -5.03 6.02 5.27
C GLU A 52 -4.71 5.70 6.75
N ARG A 53 -4.61 4.40 7.09
CA ARG A 53 -4.21 3.97 8.44
C ARG A 53 -2.73 4.22 8.75
N LYS A 54 -1.89 4.31 7.72
CA LYS A 54 -0.44 4.52 7.83
C LYS A 54 -0.05 5.99 7.72
N GLU A 55 -0.89 6.82 7.12
CA GLU A 55 -0.77 8.28 7.14
C GLU A 55 -0.81 8.76 8.59
N SER A 56 0.38 8.88 9.19
CA SER A 56 0.51 9.63 10.43
C SER A 56 0.20 11.08 10.09
N LYS A 57 -0.70 11.71 10.84
CA LYS A 57 -0.86 13.17 10.84
C LYS A 57 0.56 13.72 11.00
N GLY A 58 1.11 14.27 9.92
CA GLY A 58 2.50 14.72 9.89
C GLY A 58 2.76 15.53 11.14
N ARG A 59 3.96 15.39 11.74
CA ARG A 59 4.30 16.12 12.95
C ARG A 59 3.97 17.59 12.72
N VAL A 60 2.89 18.08 13.32
CA VAL A 60 2.63 19.51 13.39
C VAL A 60 3.82 20.00 14.20
N SER A 61 4.75 20.67 13.54
CA SER A 61 5.93 21.23 14.19
C SER A 61 5.42 22.12 15.32
N GLN A 62 5.38 21.61 16.55
CA GLN A 62 5.16 22.42 17.74
C GLN A 62 6.45 23.20 17.97
N ARG A 63 6.67 24.20 17.12
CA ARG A 63 7.64 25.28 17.31
C ARG A 63 6.89 26.60 17.28
N ILE A 64 5.98 26.77 18.24
CA ILE A 64 5.66 28.09 18.78
C ILE A 64 5.45 27.91 20.28
N ARG A 65 6.51 28.07 21.06
CA ARG A 65 6.41 28.53 22.44
C ARG A 65 7.47 29.59 22.65
N HIS A 66 6.94 30.82 22.79
CA HIS A 66 7.41 32.02 23.47
C HIS A 66 8.91 32.22 23.71
#